data_AF-A0A0K8P2K5-F1
#
_entry.id   AF-A0A0K8P2K5-F1
#
_cell.length_a   1.000
_cell.length_b   1.000
_cell.length_c   1.000
_cell.angle_alpha   90.00
_cell.angle_beta   90.00
_cell.angle_gamma   90.00
#
_symmetry.space_group_name_H-M   'P 1'
#
loop_
_entity.id
_entity.type
_entity.pdbx_description
1 polymer ?
#
loop_
_entity_poly.entity_id
_entity_poly.type
_entity_poly.pdbx_seq_one_letter_code
_entity_poly.pdbx_strand_id
1 'polypeptide(L)'
;MFEAGAIKLLALSLVAERPRYGYELIKFIEGLVGGDYSPSPGVIYPTLTYLVDMGWATVADGDAGRKQYTVTQDGLAQLERQREELTALTERLRGVREGAGARRSPDIERAMGNLKAVLHMRFSPANASPDLARRVAALIDEAALAIQKLEV
;
A
#
# COMPACT_ATOMS: atom_id res chain seq x y z
N MET A 1 -10.35 -1.21 -3.19
CA MET A 1 -9.18 -1.51 -4.05
C MET A 1 -8.91 -0.27 -4.90
N PHE A 2 -7.66 0.15 -5.09
CA PHE A 2 -7.36 1.34 -5.90
C PHE A 2 -7.84 1.13 -7.34
N GLU A 3 -8.63 2.07 -7.88
CA GLU A 3 -8.88 2.12 -9.32
C GLU A 3 -7.58 2.45 -10.06
N ALA A 4 -7.39 1.92 -11.26
CA ALA A 4 -6.15 2.12 -12.03
C ALA A 4 -5.83 3.61 -12.28
N GLY A 5 -6.85 4.48 -12.35
CA GLY A 5 -6.68 5.93 -12.46
C GLY A 5 -6.08 6.57 -11.20
N ALA A 6 -6.48 6.10 -10.01
CA ALA A 6 -6.02 6.65 -8.75
C ALA A 6 -4.51 6.43 -8.51
N ILE A 7 -3.98 5.27 -8.91
CA ILE A 7 -2.54 4.99 -8.81
C ILE A 7 -1.74 5.92 -9.74
N LYS A 8 -2.24 6.20 -10.95
CA LYS A 8 -1.56 7.11 -11.89
C LYS A 8 -1.49 8.53 -11.36
N LEU A 9 -2.63 9.04 -10.89
CA LEU A 9 -2.72 10.39 -10.33
C LEU A 9 -1.84 10.55 -9.09
N LEU A 10 -1.84 9.55 -8.21
CA LEU A 10 -0.98 9.53 -7.02
C LEU A 10 0.50 9.40 -7.38
N ALA A 11 0.86 8.54 -8.34
CA ALA A 11 2.25 8.41 -8.77
C ALA A 11 2.77 9.72 -9.38
N LEU A 12 1.95 10.39 -10.19
CA LEU A 12 2.27 11.69 -10.78
C LEU A 12 2.44 12.78 -9.70
N SER A 13 1.55 12.84 -8.71
CA SER A 13 1.67 13.81 -7.62
C SER A 13 2.95 13.60 -6.81
N LEU A 14 3.31 12.34 -6.57
CA LEU A 14 4.54 12.01 -5.86
C LEU A 14 5.78 12.41 -6.68
N VAL A 15 5.90 12.07 -7.96
CA VAL A 15 7.08 12.52 -8.72
C VAL A 15 7.15 14.05 -8.91
N ALA A 16 6.05 14.76 -8.65
CA ALA A 16 5.99 16.22 -8.67
C ALA A 16 6.54 16.89 -7.41
N GLU A 17 6.40 16.27 -6.23
CA GLU A 17 6.99 16.81 -5.00
C GLU A 17 8.51 16.73 -5.02
N ARG A 18 9.06 15.62 -5.52
CA ARG A 18 10.49 15.42 -5.74
C ARG A 18 10.73 14.27 -6.72
N PRO A 19 11.87 14.27 -7.43
CA PRO A 19 12.29 13.10 -8.19
C PRO A 19 12.35 11.85 -7.31
N ARG A 20 11.84 10.73 -7.83
CA ARG A 20 11.70 9.46 -7.09
C ARG A 20 12.04 8.26 -7.96
N TYR A 21 12.54 7.21 -7.33
CA TYR A 21 12.69 5.88 -7.93
C TYR A 21 11.39 5.08 -7.82
N GLY A 22 11.18 4.12 -8.72
CA GLY A 22 9.98 3.27 -8.73
C GLY A 22 9.72 2.54 -7.40
N TYR A 23 10.78 2.04 -6.75
CA TYR A 23 10.65 1.36 -5.46
C TYR A 23 10.30 2.31 -4.30
N GLU A 24 10.73 3.58 -4.38
CA GLU A 24 10.35 4.59 -3.37
C GLU A 24 8.85 4.86 -3.44
N LEU A 25 8.27 4.88 -4.64
CA LEU A 25 6.82 5.04 -4.81
C LEU A 25 6.04 3.88 -4.19
N ILE A 26 6.51 2.63 -4.37
CA ILE A 26 5.92 1.46 -3.70
C ILE A 26 5.88 1.66 -2.19
N LYS A 27 7.04 2.00 -1.59
CA LYS A 27 7.17 2.20 -0.14
C LYS A 27 6.39 3.40 0.38
N PHE A 28 6.33 4.48 -0.39
CA PHE A 28 5.58 5.66 0.01
C PHE A 28 4.08 5.39 0.02
N ILE A 29 3.55 4.75 -1.04
CA ILE A 29 2.13 4.42 -1.14
C ILE A 29 1.75 3.42 -0.05
N GLU A 30 2.59 2.42 0.24
CA GLU A 30 2.41 1.49 1.36
C GLU A 30 2.28 2.22 2.71
N GLY A 31 3.19 3.16 3.00
CA GLY A 31 3.14 3.95 4.21
C GLY A 31 1.92 4.87 4.29
N LEU A 32 1.50 5.43 3.16
CA LEU A 32 0.38 6.38 3.06
C LEU A 32 -0.97 5.73 3.40
N VAL A 33 -1.14 4.44 3.08
CA VAL A 33 -2.34 3.65 3.43
C VAL A 33 -2.20 2.83 4.71
N GLY A 34 -1.16 3.12 5.51
CA GLY A 34 -0.97 2.50 6.81
C GLY A 34 -0.43 1.06 6.78
N GLY A 35 0.14 0.61 5.66
CA GLY A 35 0.73 -0.72 5.50
C GLY A 35 -0.23 -1.83 5.06
N ASP A 36 -1.54 -1.56 5.07
CA ASP A 36 -2.58 -2.55 4.71
C ASP A 36 -2.60 -2.90 3.21
N TYR A 37 -1.96 -2.07 2.38
CA TYR A 37 -1.82 -2.31 0.95
C TYR A 37 -0.47 -1.78 0.46
N SER A 38 0.22 -2.58 -0.34
CA SER A 38 1.43 -2.16 -1.05
C SER A 38 1.25 -2.48 -2.55
N PRO A 39 1.38 -1.48 -3.45
CA PRO A 39 1.24 -1.74 -4.87
C PRO A 39 2.42 -2.58 -5.37
N SER A 40 2.15 -3.58 -6.20
CA SER A 40 3.20 -4.43 -6.73
C SER A 40 4.07 -3.67 -7.75
N PRO A 41 5.31 -4.14 -8.00
CA PRO A 41 6.11 -3.69 -9.15
C PRO A 41 5.32 -3.71 -10.47
N GLY A 42 4.52 -4.76 -10.70
CA GLY A 42 3.70 -4.90 -11.90
C GLY A 42 2.58 -3.87 -12.04
N VAL A 43 2.28 -3.09 -10.99
CA VAL A 43 1.36 -1.95 -11.04
C VAL A 43 2.14 -0.64 -11.21
N ILE A 44 3.22 -0.46 -10.44
CA ILE A 44 3.96 0.81 -10.42
C ILE A 44 4.76 1.04 -11.70
N TYR A 45 5.50 0.05 -12.19
CA TYR A 45 6.35 0.27 -13.36
C TYR A 45 5.54 0.55 -14.63
N PRO A 46 4.45 -0.18 -14.95
CA PRO A 46 3.60 0.20 -16.08
C PRO A 46 2.93 1.56 -15.91
N THR A 47 2.58 1.94 -14.68
CA THR A 47 2.06 3.28 -14.40
C THR A 47 3.10 4.35 -14.72
N LEU A 48 4.34 4.17 -14.29
CA LEU A 48 5.43 5.11 -14.58
C LEU A 48 5.76 5.19 -16.07
N THR A 49 5.78 4.05 -16.77
CA THR A 49 5.90 4.02 -18.23
C THR A 49 4.79 4.84 -18.88
N TYR A 50 3.53 4.65 -18.47
CA TYR A 50 2.41 5.43 -18.97
C TYR A 50 2.58 6.94 -18.73
N LEU A 51 3.05 7.36 -17.55
CA LEU A 51 3.28 8.80 -17.28
C LEU A 51 4.37 9.39 -18.19
N VAL A 52 5.40 8.59 -18.51
CA VAL A 52 6.46 9.00 -19.45
C VAL A 52 5.92 9.06 -20.88
N ASP A 53 5.15 8.07 -21.31
CA ASP A 53 4.55 8.01 -22.65
C ASP A 53 3.58 9.17 -22.89
N MET A 54 2.86 9.60 -21.85
CA MET A 54 1.97 10.77 -21.89
C MET A 54 2.72 12.12 -21.81
N GLY A 55 4.05 12.11 -21.67
CA GLY A 55 4.86 13.32 -21.50
C GLY A 55 4.67 14.01 -20.14
N TRP A 56 4.02 13.37 -19.17
CA TRP A 56 3.76 13.93 -17.84
C TRP A 56 4.92 13.72 -16.87
N ALA A 57 5.81 12.77 -17.16
CA ALA A 57 7.05 12.55 -16.44
C ALA A 57 8.21 12.31 -17.42
N THR A 58 9.44 12.59 -17.00
CA THR A 58 10.66 12.11 -17.65
C THR A 58 11.31 11.03 -16.80
N VAL A 59 12.13 10.22 -17.46
CA VAL A 59 12.96 9.21 -16.82
C VAL A 59 14.42 9.47 -17.15
N ALA A 60 15.27 9.41 -16.13
CA ALA A 60 16.72 9.52 -16.25
C ALA A 60 17.40 8.36 -15.53
N ASP A 61 18.62 8.03 -15.95
CA ASP A 61 19.49 7.15 -15.18
C ASP A 61 19.95 7.89 -13.92
N GLY A 62 19.48 7.41 -12.77
CA GLY A 62 19.93 7.84 -11.46
C GLY A 62 21.04 6.94 -10.92
N ASP A 63 21.24 7.01 -9.61
CA ASP A 63 22.36 6.33 -8.93
C ASP A 63 22.32 4.82 -9.15
N ALA A 64 23.49 4.24 -9.45
CA ALA A 64 23.68 2.80 -9.65
C ALA A 64 22.76 2.21 -10.73
N GLY A 65 22.47 2.97 -11.80
CA GLY A 65 21.67 2.52 -12.95
C GLY A 65 20.18 2.39 -12.67
N ARG A 66 19.69 3.02 -11.59
CA ARG A 66 18.27 3.00 -11.23
C ARG A 66 17.53 4.11 -11.96
N LYS A 67 16.38 3.80 -12.57
CA LYS A 67 15.54 4.79 -13.24
C LYS A 67 14.88 5.74 -12.24
N GLN A 68 15.22 7.02 -12.34
CA GLN A 68 14.64 8.11 -11.56
C GLN A 68 13.60 8.86 -12.40
N TYR A 69 12.44 9.12 -11.82
CA TYR A 69 11.31 9.75 -12.48
C TYR A 69 11.10 11.16 -11.94
N THR A 70 10.84 12.11 -12.83
CA THR A 70 10.65 13.53 -12.52
C THR A 70 9.45 14.07 -13.28
N VAL A 71 8.60 14.88 -12.64
CA VAL A 71 7.44 15.49 -13.33
C VAL A 71 7.88 16.49 -14.42
N THR A 72 7.06 16.64 -15.46
CA THR A 72 7.22 17.70 -16.48
C THR A 72 6.28 18.88 -16.23
N GLN A 73 6.43 19.96 -17.00
CA GLN A 73 5.47 21.07 -17.04
C GLN A 73 4.05 20.57 -17.41
N ASP A 74 3.94 19.68 -18.40
CA ASP A 74 2.65 19.10 -18.80
C ASP A 74 2.05 18.22 -17.70
N GLY A 75 2.90 17.49 -16.97
CA GLY A 75 2.49 16.73 -15.79
C GLY A 75 1.96 17.62 -14.66
N LEU A 76 2.61 18.75 -14.40
CA LEU A 76 2.12 19.75 -13.43
C LEU A 76 0.77 20.34 -13.88
N ALA A 77 0.61 20.67 -15.16
CA ALA A 77 -0.66 21.13 -15.71
C ALA A 77 -1.76 20.06 -15.61
N GLN A 78 -1.41 18.78 -15.77
CA GLN A 78 -2.34 17.67 -15.58
C GLN A 78 -2.77 17.53 -14.11
N LEU A 79 -1.84 17.67 -13.16
CA LEU A 79 -2.17 17.68 -11.74
C LEU A 79 -3.10 18.84 -11.38
N GLU A 80 -2.91 20.00 -12.00
CA GLU A 80 -3.80 21.15 -11.81
C GLU A 80 -5.22 20.85 -12.32
N ARG A 81 -5.34 20.25 -13.51
CA ARG A 81 -6.63 19.84 -14.09
C ARG A 81 -7.36 18.82 -13.22
N GLN A 82 -6.64 17.94 -12.53
CA GLN A 82 -7.19 16.90 -11.67
C GLN A 82 -7.05 17.22 -10.18
N ARG A 83 -6.88 18.49 -9.81
CA ARG A 83 -6.65 18.90 -8.42
C ARG A 83 -7.75 18.41 -7.49
N GLU A 84 -9.02 18.58 -7.87
CA GLU A 84 -10.17 18.14 -7.06
C GLU A 84 -10.17 16.63 -6.85
N GLU A 85 -9.88 15.86 -7.90
CA GLU A 85 -9.79 14.40 -7.85
C GLU A 85 -8.63 13.95 -6.95
N LEU A 86 -7.47 14.62 -7.06
CA LEU A 86 -6.30 14.37 -6.22
C LEU A 86 -6.60 14.68 -4.76
N THR A 87 -7.27 15.80 -4.46
CA THR A 87 -7.69 16.14 -3.10
C THR A 87 -8.63 15.07 -2.54
N ALA A 88 -9.68 14.71 -3.29
CA ALA A 88 -10.63 13.68 -2.87
C ALA A 88 -9.95 12.32 -2.63
N LEU A 89 -9.02 11.93 -3.50
CA LEU A 89 -8.21 10.73 -3.33
C LEU A 89 -7.38 10.79 -2.05
N THR A 90 -6.67 11.90 -1.82
CA THR A 90 -5.77 12.04 -0.67
C THR A 90 -6.52 12.03 0.66
N GLU A 91 -7.69 12.69 0.73
CA GLU A 91 -8.57 12.65 1.91
C GLU A 91 -9.11 11.24 2.16
N ARG A 92 -9.53 10.52 1.11
CA ARG A 92 -9.96 9.11 1.25
C ARG A 92 -8.84 8.24 1.80
N LEU A 93 -7.60 8.43 1.33
CA LEU A 93 -6.44 7.68 1.80
C LEU A 93 -6.06 8.04 3.24
N ARG A 94 -6.20 9.31 3.64
CA ARG A 94 -6.05 9.74 5.03
C ARG A 94 -7.09 9.07 5.94
N GLY A 95 -8.36 9.02 5.53
CA GLY A 95 -9.42 8.32 6.27
C GLY A 95 -9.14 6.82 6.43
N VAL A 96 -8.59 6.16 5.40
CA VAL A 96 -8.12 4.77 5.51
C VAL A 96 -6.99 4.65 6.53
N ARG A 97 -6.00 5.56 6.49
CA ARG A 97 -4.88 5.59 7.44
C ARG A 97 -5.32 5.84 8.88
N GLU A 98 -6.30 6.71 9.10
CA GLU A 98 -6.87 7.01 10.43
C GLU A 98 -7.69 5.82 10.96
N GLY A 99 -8.51 5.20 10.10
CA GLY A 99 -9.20 3.95 10.43
C GLY A 99 -8.24 2.76 10.68
N ALA A 100 -7.10 2.72 9.98
CA ALA A 100 -6.01 1.79 10.25
C ALA A 100 -5.22 2.16 11.52
N GLY A 101 -5.09 3.46 11.84
CA GLY A 101 -4.49 3.96 13.07
C GLY A 101 -5.26 3.52 14.31
N ALA A 102 -6.60 3.51 14.25
CA ALA A 102 -7.44 2.94 15.29
C ALA A 102 -7.24 1.42 15.48
N ARG A 103 -6.76 0.70 14.45
CA ARG A 103 -6.36 -0.72 14.51
C ARG A 103 -4.94 -0.94 15.02
N ARG A 104 -4.12 0.12 15.07
CA ARG A 104 -2.73 0.10 15.57
C ARG A 104 -2.64 0.45 17.05
N SER A 105 -3.38 -0.30 17.88
CA SER A 105 -3.01 -0.40 19.29
C SER A 105 -1.69 -1.19 19.36
N PRO A 106 -0.64 -0.68 20.04
CA PRO A 106 0.59 -1.44 20.26
C PRO A 106 0.34 -2.83 20.87
N ASP A 107 -0.74 -2.97 21.64
CA ASP A 107 -1.16 -4.24 22.20
C ASP A 107 -1.72 -5.21 21.15
N ILE A 108 -2.51 -4.69 20.19
CA ILE A 108 -3.04 -5.49 19.08
C ILE A 108 -1.91 -5.90 18.14
N GLU A 109 -0.99 -4.99 17.82
CA GLU A 109 0.19 -5.29 16.99
C GLU A 109 1.05 -6.40 17.61
N ARG A 110 1.35 -6.29 18.91
CA ARG A 110 2.07 -7.32 19.68
C ARG A 110 1.33 -8.65 19.67
N ALA A 111 0.02 -8.65 19.89
CA ALA A 111 -0.80 -9.87 19.91
C ALA A 111 -0.80 -10.58 18.53
N MET A 112 -0.97 -9.84 17.45
CA MET A 112 -0.93 -10.36 16.08
C MET A 112 0.46 -10.89 15.71
N GLY A 113 1.53 -10.21 16.14
CA GLY A 113 2.91 -10.67 15.97
C GLY A 113 3.16 -12.03 16.63
N ASN A 114 2.70 -12.20 17.87
CA ASN A 114 2.79 -13.47 18.59
C ASN A 114 2.01 -14.60 17.89
N LEU A 115 0.79 -14.31 17.44
CA LEU A 115 -0.03 -15.28 16.70
C LEU A 115 0.70 -15.75 15.43
N LYS A 116 1.22 -14.81 14.64
CA LYS A 116 1.96 -15.12 13.41
C LYS A 116 3.20 -15.99 13.69
N ALA A 117 3.96 -15.67 14.75
CA ALA A 117 5.14 -16.46 15.12
C ALA A 117 4.79 -17.91 15.47
N VAL A 118 3.72 -18.12 16.26
CA VAL A 118 3.24 -19.46 16.63
C VAL A 118 2.75 -20.23 15.41
N LEU A 119 2.00 -19.58 14.51
CA LEU A 119 1.54 -20.21 13.26
C LEU A 119 2.72 -20.66 12.40
N HIS A 120 3.73 -19.82 12.20
CA HIS A 120 4.94 -20.19 11.45
C HIS A 120 5.68 -21.37 12.07
N MET A 121 5.80 -21.40 13.40
CA MET A 121 6.48 -22.50 14.10
C MET A 121 5.69 -23.81 14.01
N ARG A 122 4.36 -23.76 14.11
CA ARG A 122 3.49 -24.93 14.14
C ARG A 122 3.16 -25.48 12.74
N PHE A 123 3.08 -24.62 11.73
CA PHE A 123 2.71 -24.96 10.35
C PHE A 123 3.89 -24.83 9.37
N SER A 124 5.02 -25.44 9.73
CA SER A 124 6.10 -25.71 8.77
C SER A 124 5.65 -26.77 7.76
N PRO A 125 6.16 -26.78 6.50
CA PRO A 125 5.83 -27.79 5.48
C PRO A 125 6.01 -29.24 5.95
N ALA A 126 6.87 -29.48 6.94
CA ALA A 126 7.10 -30.80 7.54
C ALA A 126 5.98 -31.28 8.49
N ASN A 127 5.10 -30.40 8.98
CA ASN A 127 4.10 -30.68 10.01
C ASN A 127 2.66 -30.29 9.61
N ALA A 128 2.36 -30.26 8.30
CA ALA A 128 1.08 -29.83 7.78
C ALA A 128 -0.04 -30.86 8.07
N SER A 129 -0.71 -30.73 9.22
CA SER A 129 -1.92 -31.48 9.54
C SER A 129 -3.16 -30.67 9.15
N PRO A 130 -4.00 -31.15 8.21
CA PRO A 130 -5.25 -30.50 7.85
C PRO A 130 -6.21 -30.34 9.04
N ASP A 131 -6.19 -31.29 9.99
CA ASP A 131 -7.02 -31.24 11.20
C ASP A 131 -6.57 -30.13 12.15
N LEU A 132 -5.25 -29.96 12.31
CA LEU A 132 -4.70 -28.87 13.11
C LEU A 132 -5.02 -27.52 12.47
N ALA A 133 -4.90 -27.40 11.14
CA ALA A 133 -5.22 -26.18 10.40
C ALA A 133 -6.70 -25.78 10.59
N ARG A 134 -7.62 -26.74 10.48
CA ARG A 134 -9.07 -26.51 10.71
C ARG A 134 -9.35 -26.04 12.14
N ARG A 135 -8.73 -26.68 13.14
CA ARG A 135 -8.90 -26.28 14.55
C ARG A 135 -8.36 -24.89 14.84
N VAL A 136 -7.22 -24.55 14.24
CA VAL A 136 -6.63 -23.21 14.40
C VAL A 136 -7.44 -22.13 13.70
N ALA A 137 -7.99 -22.43 12.50
CA ALA A 137 -8.93 -21.53 11.83
C ALA A 137 -10.16 -21.26 12.70
N ALA A 138 -10.78 -22.30 13.28
CA ALA A 138 -11.93 -22.15 14.18
C ALA A 138 -11.63 -21.25 15.39
N LEU A 139 -10.44 -21.37 16.00
CA LEU A 139 -10.02 -20.51 17.12
C LEU A 139 -9.87 -19.04 16.69
N ILE A 140 -9.36 -18.79 15.48
CA ILE A 140 -9.24 -17.43 14.94
C ILE A 140 -10.62 -16.83 14.65
N ASP A 141 -11.53 -17.62 14.08
CA ASP A 141 -12.90 -17.20 13.79
C ASP A 141 -13.68 -16.89 15.07
N GLU A 142 -13.54 -17.70 16.11
CA GLU A 142 -14.12 -17.44 17.44
C GLU A 142 -13.60 -16.13 18.04
N ALA A 143 -12.29 -15.89 17.96
CA ALA A 143 -11.69 -14.64 18.42
C ALA A 143 -12.24 -13.43 17.64
N ALA A 144 -12.41 -13.55 16.32
CA ALA A 144 -12.99 -12.50 15.49
C ALA A 144 -14.44 -12.20 15.88
N LEU A 145 -15.27 -13.22 16.11
CA LEU A 145 -16.65 -13.07 16.57
C LEU A 145 -16.74 -12.44 17.96
N ALA A 146 -15.81 -12.77 18.87
CA ALA A 146 -15.75 -12.17 20.20
C ALA A 146 -15.40 -10.68 20.12
N ILE A 147 -14.43 -10.29 19.28
CA ILE A 147 -14.05 -8.89 19.07
C ILE A 147 -15.20 -8.08 18.46
N GLN A 148 -15.96 -8.65 17.51
CA GLN A 148 -17.13 -7.99 16.92
C GLN A 148 -18.23 -7.63 17.95
N LYS A 149 -18.28 -8.34 19.08
CA LYS A 149 -19.27 -8.11 20.15
C LYS A 149 -18.80 -7.09 21.19
N LEU A 150 -17.57 -6.60 21.10
CA LEU A 150 -17.08 -5.53 21.96
C LEU A 150 -17.70 -4.20 21.49
N GLU A 151 -18.47 -3.54 22.34
CA GLU A 151 -18.94 -2.17 22.10
C GLU A 151 -17.78 -1.18 22.26
N VAL A 152 -17.75 -0.14 21.43
CA VAL A 152 -16.73 0.93 21.43
C VAL A 152 -17.18 2.08 22.33
#